data_AF-A0A969VDI3-F1
#
_entry.id   AF-A0A969VDI3-F1
#
_cell.length_a   1.000
_cell.length_b   1.000
_cell.length_c   1.000
_cell.angle_alpha   90.00
_cell.angle_beta   90.00
_cell.angle_gamma   90.00
#
_symmetry.space_group_name_H-M   'P 1'
#
loop_
_entity.id
_entity.type
_entity.pdbx_description
1 polymer ?
#
loop_
_entity_poly.entity_id
_entity_poly.type
_entity_poly.pdbx_seq_one_letter_code
_entity_poly.pdbx_strand_id
1 'polypeptide(L)'
;MLSQLARLSTEADGRYASAEELQFLKDYFQSFNHRMSAYKKIQAAEKDIIQQVEAQMQSIDPSLFRRGSQDVTAKCRADAARVLRHSTAALLINDTERLRDRLLLWLQTILSPFHTKNSSTITYDVMKKVLKQYLTAEEVSLFFPILEINSTLLGK
;
A
#
# COMPACT_ATOMS: atom_id res chain seq x y z
N MET A 1 12.56 -5.58 -2.02
CA MET A 1 13.98 -5.94 -2.02
C MET A 1 14.16 -7.45 -1.99
N LEU A 2 13.34 -8.23 -1.29
CA LEU A 2 13.51 -9.68 -1.24
C LEU A 2 13.41 -10.31 -2.64
N SER A 3 12.47 -9.85 -3.48
CA SER A 3 12.34 -10.31 -4.87
C SER A 3 13.58 -9.94 -5.69
N GLN A 4 14.13 -8.74 -5.49
CA GLN A 4 15.36 -8.28 -6.16
C GLN A 4 16.61 -9.02 -5.69
N LEU A 5 16.71 -9.35 -4.39
CA LEU A 5 17.79 -10.17 -3.84
C LEU A 5 17.74 -11.61 -4.38
N ALA A 6 16.55 -12.20 -4.46
CA ALA A 6 16.36 -13.52 -5.05
C ALA A 6 16.80 -13.52 -6.53
N ARG A 7 16.38 -12.50 -7.29
CA ARG A 7 16.78 -12.33 -8.68
C ARG A 7 18.30 -12.17 -8.83
N LEU A 8 18.93 -11.32 -8.02
CA LEU A 8 20.38 -11.13 -7.99
C LEU A 8 21.12 -12.45 -7.75
N SER A 9 20.64 -13.26 -6.79
CA SER A 9 21.25 -14.56 -6.47
C SER A 9 21.22 -15.53 -7.65
N THR A 10 20.22 -15.44 -8.52
CA THR A 10 20.13 -16.27 -9.73
C THR A 10 20.96 -15.69 -10.88
N GLU A 11 20.89 -14.38 -11.10
CA GLU A 11 21.57 -13.70 -12.21
C GLU A 11 23.09 -13.69 -12.07
N ALA A 12 23.59 -13.56 -10.83
CA ALA A 12 25.02 -13.54 -10.53
C ALA A 12 25.61 -14.94 -10.25
N ASP A 13 24.87 -16.02 -10.48
CA ASP A 13 25.37 -17.36 -10.18
C ASP A 13 26.71 -17.67 -10.90
N GLY A 14 27.65 -18.24 -10.16
CA GLY A 14 29.01 -18.53 -10.65
C GLY A 14 29.91 -17.30 -10.88
N ARG A 15 29.49 -16.09 -10.51
CA ARG A 15 30.28 -14.86 -10.65
C ARG A 15 30.01 -13.87 -9.51
N TYR A 16 30.77 -12.77 -9.48
CA TYR A 16 30.44 -11.64 -8.62
C TYR A 16 29.39 -10.74 -9.29
N ALA A 17 28.57 -10.09 -8.46
CA ALA A 17 27.63 -9.08 -8.94
C ALA A 17 28.37 -7.83 -9.44
N SER A 18 27.88 -7.24 -10.53
CA SER A 18 28.41 -5.99 -11.07
C SER A 18 27.99 -4.77 -10.24
N ALA A 19 28.60 -3.62 -10.52
CA ALA A 19 28.23 -2.36 -9.85
C ALA A 19 26.77 -1.97 -10.11
N GLU A 20 26.30 -2.22 -11.34
CA GLU A 20 24.93 -1.96 -11.79
C GLU A 20 23.94 -2.90 -11.10
N GLU A 21 24.28 -4.19 -10.98
CA GLU A 21 23.45 -5.19 -10.30
C GLU A 21 23.29 -4.90 -8.80
N LEU A 22 24.27 -4.25 -8.18
CA LEU A 22 24.24 -3.84 -6.77
C LEU A 22 23.58 -2.48 -6.54
N GLN A 23 23.19 -1.75 -7.60
CA GLN A 23 22.69 -0.38 -7.46
C GLN A 23 21.43 -0.29 -6.60
N PHE A 24 20.51 -1.26 -6.72
CA PHE A 24 19.27 -1.26 -5.93
C PHE A 24 19.51 -1.33 -4.42
N LEU A 25 20.62 -1.96 -3.97
CA LEU A 25 20.99 -2.00 -2.56
C LEU A 25 21.37 -0.61 -2.08
N LYS A 26 22.15 0.13 -2.87
CA LYS A 26 22.55 1.51 -2.54
C LYS A 26 21.32 2.41 -2.43
N ASP A 27 20.43 2.36 -3.41
CA ASP A 27 19.20 3.17 -3.44
C ASP A 27 18.28 2.85 -2.25
N TYR A 28 18.21 1.58 -1.85
CA TYR A 28 17.49 1.17 -0.67
C TYR A 28 18.11 1.72 0.61
N PHE A 29 19.42 1.57 0.82
CA PHE A 29 20.07 2.05 2.03
C PHE A 29 19.99 3.57 2.16
N GLN A 30 20.05 4.31 1.05
CA GLN A 30 19.81 5.76 1.04
C GLN A 30 18.40 6.14 1.51
N SER A 31 17.39 5.34 1.19
CA SER A 31 15.99 5.59 1.56
C SER A 31 15.52 4.87 2.83
N PHE A 32 16.35 4.00 3.42
CA PHE A 32 15.96 3.10 4.49
C PHE A 32 15.42 3.82 5.72
N ASN A 33 16.08 4.89 6.17
CA ASN A 33 15.66 5.64 7.34
C ASN A 33 14.27 6.27 7.16
N HIS A 34 13.98 6.82 5.97
CA HIS A 34 12.65 7.35 5.66
C HIS A 34 11.59 6.25 5.61
N ARG A 35 11.88 5.11 4.98
CA ARG A 35 10.97 3.94 4.94
C ARG A 35 10.66 3.41 6.33
N MET A 36 11.67 3.29 7.18
CA MET A 36 11.53 2.84 8.56
C MET A 36 10.72 3.83 9.41
N SER A 37 11.00 5.13 9.27
CA SER A 37 10.25 6.18 9.95
C SER A 37 8.77 6.17 9.55
N ALA A 38 8.48 6.15 8.25
CA ALA A 38 7.11 6.05 7.73
C ALA A 38 6.40 4.79 8.22
N TYR A 39 7.07 3.63 8.19
CA TYR A 39 6.54 2.38 8.71
C TYR A 39 6.07 2.51 10.17
N LYS A 40 6.93 3.06 11.03
CA LYS A 40 6.64 3.23 12.46
C LYS A 40 5.51 4.24 12.69
N LYS A 41 5.50 5.35 11.96
CA LYS A 41 4.44 6.38 12.05
C LYS A 41 3.08 5.80 11.67
N ILE A 42 3.01 5.09 10.54
CA ILE A 42 1.77 4.46 10.07
C ILE A 42 1.32 3.37 11.05
N GLN A 43 2.25 2.55 11.55
CA GLN A 43 1.95 1.52 12.54
C GLN A 43 1.36 2.12 13.83
N ALA A 44 1.97 3.18 14.34
CA ALA A 44 1.52 3.84 15.57
C ALA A 44 0.16 4.54 15.39
N ALA A 45 -0.11 5.11 14.21
CA ALA A 45 -1.31 5.86 13.91
C ALA A 45 -2.39 5.07 13.14
N GLU A 46 -2.23 3.75 12.95
CA GLU A 46 -3.08 2.96 12.04
C GLU A 46 -4.57 3.13 12.35
N LYS A 47 -4.93 3.01 13.63
CA LYS A 47 -6.33 3.11 14.07
C LYS A 47 -6.91 4.49 13.72
N ASP A 48 -6.17 5.55 14.00
CA ASP A 48 -6.62 6.93 13.79
C ASP A 48 -6.70 7.24 12.29
N ILE A 49 -5.73 6.78 11.50
CA ILE A 49 -5.75 6.88 10.04
C ILE A 49 -7.01 6.23 9.47
N ILE A 50 -7.29 4.98 9.86
CA ILE A 50 -8.44 4.23 9.33
C ILE A 50 -9.76 4.87 9.77
N GLN A 51 -9.86 5.34 11.00
CA GLN A 51 -11.05 6.05 11.49
C GLN A 51 -11.28 7.37 10.74
N GLN A 52 -10.23 8.15 10.49
CA GLN A 52 -10.34 9.39 9.71
C GLN A 52 -10.71 9.13 8.26
N VAL A 53 -10.15 8.08 7.64
CA VAL A 53 -10.51 7.69 6.28
C VAL A 53 -11.99 7.32 6.21
N GLU A 54 -12.48 6.49 7.12
CA GLU A 54 -13.90 6.12 7.17
C GLU A 54 -14.80 7.33 7.36
N ALA A 55 -14.50 8.20 8.33
CA ALA A 55 -15.30 9.38 8.61
C ALA A 55 -15.36 10.32 7.38
N GLN A 56 -14.22 10.54 6.71
CA GLN A 56 -14.19 11.34 5.49
C GLN A 56 -14.96 10.69 4.35
N MET A 57 -14.84 9.37 4.15
CA MET A 57 -15.64 8.65 3.15
C MET A 57 -17.14 8.74 3.42
N GLN A 58 -17.58 8.58 4.68
CA GLN A 58 -18.98 8.73 5.08
C GLN A 58 -19.49 10.15 4.82
N SER A 59 -18.66 11.17 5.05
CA SER A 59 -19.01 12.57 4.77
C SER A 59 -19.14 12.88 3.27
N ILE A 60 -18.39 12.16 2.42
CA ILE A 60 -18.46 12.31 0.95
C ILE A 60 -19.73 11.66 0.42
N ASP A 61 -19.95 10.39 0.77
CA ASP A 61 -21.13 9.64 0.37
C ASP A 61 -21.31 8.39 1.28
N PRO A 62 -22.32 8.38 2.17
CA PRO A 62 -22.63 7.22 2.99
C PRO A 62 -22.98 5.96 2.19
N SER A 63 -23.43 6.10 0.94
CA SER A 63 -23.81 4.98 0.07
C SER A 63 -22.61 4.12 -0.33
N LEU A 64 -21.38 4.64 -0.21
CA LEU A 64 -20.14 3.90 -0.47
C LEU A 64 -20.01 2.64 0.41
N PHE A 65 -20.61 2.65 1.60
CA PHE A 65 -20.64 1.53 2.54
C PHE A 65 -21.90 0.67 2.45
N ARG A 66 -22.72 0.86 1.42
CA ARG A 66 -23.93 0.07 1.19
C ARG A 66 -23.71 -0.91 0.05
N ARG A 67 -24.20 -2.14 0.22
CA ARG A 67 -24.30 -3.15 -0.84
C ARG A 67 -25.74 -3.68 -0.80
N GLY A 68 -26.61 -3.05 -1.59
CA GLY A 68 -28.05 -3.24 -1.45
C GLY A 68 -28.53 -2.77 -0.07
N SER A 69 -29.20 -3.65 0.68
CA SER A 69 -29.66 -3.39 2.04
C SER A 69 -28.58 -3.58 3.11
N GLN A 70 -27.45 -4.20 2.76
CA GLN A 70 -26.38 -4.53 3.70
C GLN A 70 -25.44 -3.35 3.94
N ASP A 71 -25.13 -3.10 5.20
CA ASP A 71 -24.02 -2.23 5.62
C ASP A 71 -22.72 -3.04 5.65
N VAL A 72 -21.73 -2.59 4.87
CA VAL A 72 -20.41 -3.22 4.76
C VAL A 72 -19.29 -2.40 5.42
N THR A 73 -19.61 -1.37 6.21
CA THR A 73 -18.65 -0.46 6.85
C THR A 73 -17.54 -1.21 7.59
N ALA A 74 -17.91 -2.16 8.46
CA ALA A 74 -16.93 -2.93 9.23
C ALA A 74 -15.99 -3.76 8.34
N LYS A 75 -16.51 -4.31 7.24
CA LYS A 75 -15.72 -5.08 6.27
C LYS A 75 -14.78 -4.16 5.49
N CYS A 76 -15.27 -3.03 4.99
CA CYS A 76 -14.45 -2.03 4.29
C CYS A 76 -13.34 -1.50 5.19
N ARG A 77 -13.62 -1.23 6.47
CA ARG A 77 -12.62 -0.83 7.46
C ARG A 77 -11.52 -1.89 7.63
N ALA A 78 -11.90 -3.15 7.79
CA ALA A 78 -10.96 -4.25 7.94
C ALA A 78 -10.09 -4.45 6.69
N ASP A 79 -10.70 -4.37 5.51
CA ASP A 79 -10.01 -4.50 4.23
C ASP A 79 -9.04 -3.32 3.99
N ALA A 80 -9.45 -2.08 4.28
CA ALA A 80 -8.60 -0.91 4.22
C ALA A 80 -7.39 -1.02 5.18
N ALA A 81 -7.61 -1.46 6.42
CA ALA A 81 -6.52 -1.70 7.38
C ALA A 81 -5.56 -2.79 6.88
N ARG A 82 -6.08 -3.89 6.32
CA ARG A 82 -5.26 -4.96 5.75
C ARG A 82 -4.39 -4.42 4.62
N VAL A 83 -4.97 -3.72 3.65
CA VAL A 83 -4.22 -3.13 2.53
C VAL A 83 -3.17 -2.14 3.04
N LEU A 84 -3.50 -1.29 4.01
CA LEU A 84 -2.56 -0.34 4.61
C LEU A 84 -1.35 -1.06 5.24
N ARG A 85 -1.58 -2.10 6.04
CA ARG A 85 -0.51 -2.90 6.66
C ARG A 85 0.43 -3.52 5.63
N HIS A 86 -0.12 -4.17 4.61
CA HIS A 86 0.68 -4.81 3.57
C HIS A 86 1.44 -3.80 2.72
N SER A 87 0.83 -2.66 2.40
CA SER A 87 1.50 -1.57 1.68
C SER A 87 2.64 -1.00 2.48
N THR A 88 2.45 -0.83 3.79
CA THR A 88 3.47 -0.32 4.71
C THR A 88 4.62 -1.32 4.89
N ALA A 89 4.33 -2.63 4.90
CA ALA A 89 5.37 -3.66 4.85
C ALA A 89 6.15 -3.64 3.53
N ALA A 90 5.46 -3.43 2.39
CA ALA A 90 6.08 -3.28 1.08
C ALA A 90 6.97 -2.03 0.98
N LEU A 91 6.58 -0.93 1.63
CA LEU A 91 7.40 0.27 1.79
C LEU A 91 8.71 -0.05 2.51
N LEU A 92 8.62 -0.69 3.67
CA LEU A 92 9.77 -1.01 4.50
C LEU A 92 10.77 -1.91 3.76
N ILE A 93 10.27 -2.97 3.11
CA ILE A 93 11.11 -3.96 2.40
C ILE A 93 11.45 -3.47 0.97
N ASN A 94 10.89 -2.35 0.51
CA ASN A 94 10.99 -1.86 -0.87
C ASN A 94 10.61 -2.95 -1.90
N ASP A 95 9.48 -3.62 -1.70
CA ASP A 95 9.07 -4.79 -2.50
C ASP A 95 7.60 -4.72 -2.93
N THR A 96 7.35 -3.94 -3.98
CA THR A 96 6.01 -3.78 -4.56
C THR A 96 5.58 -4.99 -5.40
N GLU A 97 6.53 -5.74 -5.97
CA GLU A 97 6.26 -7.02 -6.65
C GLU A 97 5.61 -8.00 -5.68
N ARG A 98 6.20 -8.19 -4.51
CA ARG A 98 5.62 -9.06 -3.49
C ARG A 98 4.25 -8.60 -3.02
N LEU A 99 4.03 -7.28 -2.88
CA LEU A 99 2.70 -6.73 -2.55
C LEU A 99 1.66 -7.11 -3.61
N ARG A 100 2.02 -6.90 -4.88
CA ARG A 100 1.17 -7.23 -6.03
C ARG A 100 0.80 -8.71 -6.03
N ASP A 101 1.79 -9.58 -5.97
CA ASP A 101 1.60 -11.01 -6.21
C ASP A 101 0.98 -11.73 -5.01
N ARG A 102 1.28 -11.28 -3.78
CA ARG A 102 0.81 -11.95 -2.56
C ARG A 102 -0.50 -11.40 -2.00
N LEU A 103 -0.86 -10.16 -2.33
CA LEU A 103 -2.11 -9.54 -1.84
C LEU A 103 -2.98 -9.05 -2.97
N LEU A 104 -2.49 -8.13 -3.81
CA LEU A 104 -3.37 -7.31 -4.64
C LEU A 104 -4.09 -8.12 -5.71
N LEU A 105 -3.40 -9.06 -6.37
CA LEU A 105 -4.03 -9.93 -7.38
C LEU A 105 -5.14 -10.80 -6.76
N TRP A 106 -4.86 -11.43 -5.62
CA TRP A 106 -5.85 -12.23 -4.90
C TRP A 106 -7.03 -11.37 -4.42
N LEU A 107 -6.75 -10.18 -3.85
CA LEU A 107 -7.79 -9.28 -3.37
C LEU A 107 -8.65 -8.75 -4.51
N GLN A 108 -8.06 -8.45 -5.67
CA GLN A 108 -8.78 -8.09 -6.88
C GLN A 108 -9.76 -9.19 -7.30
N THR A 109 -9.34 -10.46 -7.29
CA THR A 109 -10.21 -11.60 -7.60
C THR A 109 -11.42 -11.66 -6.66
N ILE A 110 -11.22 -11.40 -5.36
CA ILE A 110 -12.30 -11.43 -4.37
C ILE A 110 -13.22 -10.21 -4.46
N LEU A 111 -12.68 -9.03 -4.75
CA LEU A 111 -13.46 -7.79 -4.79
C LEU A 111 -14.21 -7.57 -6.11
N SER A 112 -13.77 -8.22 -7.20
CA SER A 112 -14.35 -8.07 -8.54
C SER A 112 -15.88 -8.29 -8.60
N PRO A 113 -16.46 -9.32 -7.96
CA PRO A 113 -17.91 -9.56 -8.00
C PRO A 113 -18.74 -8.49 -7.30
N PHE A 114 -18.14 -7.69 -6.42
CA PHE A 114 -18.84 -6.71 -5.58
C PHE A 114 -18.86 -5.29 -6.15
N HIS A 115 -18.37 -5.09 -7.38
CA HIS A 115 -18.35 -3.79 -8.08
C HIS A 115 -17.83 -2.62 -7.22
N THR A 116 -16.78 -2.87 -6.43
CA THR A 116 -16.27 -1.92 -5.42
C THR A 116 -15.38 -0.79 -5.98
N LYS A 117 -15.18 -0.74 -7.30
CA LYS A 117 -14.21 0.14 -7.98
C LYS A 117 -14.34 1.62 -7.61
N ASN A 118 -15.56 2.16 -7.63
CA ASN A 118 -15.82 3.56 -7.26
C ASN A 118 -15.46 3.83 -5.80
N SER A 119 -15.89 2.95 -4.88
CA SER A 119 -15.56 3.08 -3.46
C SER A 119 -14.06 2.93 -3.18
N SER A 120 -13.37 2.05 -3.91
CA SER A 120 -11.92 1.85 -3.79
C SER A 120 -11.16 3.09 -4.22
N THR A 121 -11.50 3.69 -5.37
CA THR A 121 -10.86 4.93 -5.86
C THR A 121 -10.98 6.05 -4.83
N ILE A 122 -12.20 6.29 -4.30
CA ILE A 122 -12.43 7.31 -3.27
C ILE A 122 -11.64 6.99 -1.99
N THR A 123 -11.58 5.71 -1.59
CA THR A 123 -10.81 5.27 -0.41
C THR A 123 -9.35 5.68 -0.55
N TYR A 124 -8.70 5.42 -1.68
CA TYR A 124 -7.27 5.75 -1.86
C TYR A 124 -7.01 7.25 -1.92
N ASP A 125 -7.91 8.03 -2.53
CA ASP A 125 -7.78 9.49 -2.56
C ASP A 125 -7.91 10.10 -1.17
N VAL A 126 -8.90 9.64 -0.38
CA VAL A 126 -9.06 10.04 1.02
C VAL A 126 -7.87 9.58 1.86
N MET A 127 -7.43 8.33 1.70
CA MET A 127 -6.30 7.76 2.44
C MET A 127 -5.01 8.55 2.20
N LYS A 128 -4.72 8.96 0.96
CA LYS A 128 -3.59 9.84 0.67
C LYS A 128 -3.71 11.18 1.39
N LYS A 129 -4.90 11.80 1.41
CA LYS A 129 -5.12 13.07 2.13
C LYS A 129 -4.86 12.92 3.63
N VAL A 130 -5.37 11.85 4.24
CA VAL A 130 -5.16 11.57 5.67
C VAL A 130 -3.68 11.31 5.97
N LEU A 131 -3.00 10.49 5.17
CA LEU A 131 -1.59 10.15 5.39
C LEU A 131 -0.63 11.33 5.31
N LYS A 132 -0.95 12.39 4.54
CA LYS A 132 -0.15 13.62 4.52
C LYS A 132 -0.06 14.32 5.88
N GLN A 133 -0.97 14.03 6.80
CA GLN A 133 -0.93 14.59 8.17
C GLN A 133 0.11 13.89 9.05
N TYR A 134 0.51 12.67 8.68
CA TYR A 134 1.40 11.82 9.48
C TYR A 134 2.81 11.72 8.91
N LEU A 135 2.95 11.91 7.59
CA LEU A 135 4.18 11.65 6.85
C LEU A 135 4.86 12.93 6.36
N THR A 136 6.20 12.94 6.32
CA THR A 136 6.98 14.00 5.67
C THR A 136 6.86 13.91 4.15
N ALA A 137 7.36 14.94 3.44
CA ALA A 137 7.36 14.94 1.97
C ALA A 137 8.15 13.75 1.38
N GLU A 138 9.29 13.39 2.00
CA GLU A 138 10.14 12.26 1.60
C GLU A 138 9.45 10.92 1.87
N GLU A 139 8.75 10.80 2.98
CA GLU A 139 7.99 9.59 3.32
C GLU A 139 6.79 9.42 2.38
N VAL A 140 6.11 10.53 2.04
CA VAL A 140 5.03 10.58 1.05
C VAL A 140 5.54 10.17 -0.34
N SER A 141 6.68 10.69 -0.78
CA SER A 141 7.23 10.37 -2.12
C SER A 141 7.59 8.89 -2.25
N LEU A 142 7.95 8.23 -1.15
CA LEU A 142 8.21 6.79 -1.11
C LEU A 142 6.93 5.95 -1.00
N PHE A 143 5.94 6.39 -0.23
CA PHE A 143 4.76 5.57 0.07
C PHE A 143 3.63 5.71 -0.95
N PHE A 144 3.41 6.90 -1.50
CA PHE A 144 2.28 7.14 -2.39
C PHE A 144 2.33 6.34 -3.69
N PRO A 145 3.49 6.11 -4.33
CA PRO A 145 3.57 5.20 -5.47
C PRO A 145 3.03 3.80 -5.16
N ILE A 146 3.19 3.31 -3.92
CA ILE A 146 2.66 2.02 -3.49
C ILE A 146 1.12 2.06 -3.42
N LEU A 147 0.56 3.15 -2.89
CA LEU A 147 -0.89 3.35 -2.89
C LEU A 147 -1.47 3.51 -4.30
N GLU A 148 -0.73 4.08 -5.24
CA GLU A 148 -1.16 4.15 -6.64
C GLU A 148 -1.23 2.77 -7.31
N ILE A 149 -0.32 1.85 -6.96
CA ILE A 149 -0.39 0.46 -7.42
C ILE A 149 -1.69 -0.18 -6.91
N ASN A 150 -2.01 0.02 -5.63
CA ASN A 150 -3.25 -0.48 -5.03
C ASN A 150 -4.49 0.11 -5.73
N SER A 151 -4.50 1.43 -5.93
CA SER A 151 -5.60 2.14 -6.61
C SER A 151 -5.78 1.66 -8.05
N THR A 152 -4.68 1.44 -8.77
CA THR A 152 -4.73 0.94 -10.15
C THR A 152 -5.27 -0.48 -10.23
N LEU A 153 -4.91 -1.35 -9.30
CA LEU A 153 -5.35 -2.76 -9.31
C LEU A 153 -6.74 -2.97 -8.70
N LEU A 154 -7.16 -2.15 -7.73
CA LEU A 154 -8.40 -2.35 -6.96
C LEU A 154 -9.47 -1.29 -7.23
N GLY A 155 -9.10 -0.14 -7.80
CA GLY A 155 -9.99 0.99 -8.09
C GLY A 155 -10.40 1.12 -9.56
N LYS A 156 -9.63 0.56 -10.52
CA LYS A 156 -9.95 0.59 -11.95
C LYS A 156 -10.57 -0.70 -12.47
#